data_AF-A0A2V8EZU5-F1
#
_entry.id   AF-A0A2V8EZU5-F1
#
_cell.length_a   1.000
_cell.length_b   1.000
_cell.length_c   1.000
_cell.angle_alpha   90.00
_cell.angle_beta   90.00
_cell.angle_gamma   90.00
#
_symmetry.space_group_name_H-M   'P 1'
#
loop_
_entity.id
_entity.type
_entity.pdbx_description
1 polymer ?
#
loop_
_entity_poly.entity_id
_entity_poly.type
_entity_poly.pdbx_seq_one_letter_code
_entity_poly.pdbx_strand_id
1 'polypeptide(L)'
;MIPRTLAAGTLTLAAAGLLASAPRAQDVRRGAALFAETCAACHGADAKGDNGPNLTALWAAGATDDRVTQTIRGGIAGTVMPPSAATDEEIRAIVAYLRTLAAPPPVAGETARATPERPQRVVLVTASGEDIRGERRNEDAFSIQIEDDGGRLRGFLKKDLRDIVRGDAARGAPARDRAGVDPGIGYRDLLDGLKDPSRWLTFSGDYTGRRHSPLTQITRENVGRLAAEWTFQTGTVTRGRGFEATPLALDGVLYVTGSNDFAWALDARTGRPFWQYRRELPTDLTYGAMAPVNRGFGLLGDRLFMTTLDAHLLAFDRRTGRTSWDVTLADYRVGYSATVAPLVVDGKVIVGISGGEYPTRGFLDAYDPASGARIWRFYTVPAPGEPGSETWPAPEAAARGGGGTWMTGTYDPELNLLYWGTGNPNPDYYGDDRKGDTRLGFESRRGARGRDDRRRTAPLDRLGAH
;
A
#
# COMPACT_ATOMS: atom_id res chain seq x y z
N MET A 1 -86.17 55.06 -20.46
CA MET A 1 -86.29 53.99 -19.43
C MET A 1 -85.40 52.84 -19.87
N ILE A 2 -84.73 52.17 -18.90
CA ILE A 2 -83.65 51.17 -19.03
C ILE A 2 -82.24 51.80 -19.14
N PRO A 3 -81.33 51.43 -18.21
CA PRO A 3 -80.21 50.51 -18.50
C PRO A 3 -80.16 49.36 -17.47
N ARG A 4 -79.96 48.08 -17.85
CA ARG A 4 -78.78 47.35 -18.37
C ARG A 4 -77.74 46.94 -17.29
N THR A 5 -77.97 45.73 -16.77
CA THR A 5 -77.05 44.57 -16.57
C THR A 5 -75.56 44.79 -16.22
N LEU A 6 -75.14 44.21 -15.09
CA LEU A 6 -73.80 43.63 -14.90
C LEU A 6 -73.92 42.28 -14.15
N ALA A 7 -73.13 41.32 -14.61
CA ALA A 7 -73.22 39.89 -14.33
C ALA A 7 -72.51 39.45 -13.05
N ALA A 8 -73.04 38.40 -12.44
CA ALA A 8 -72.45 37.67 -11.33
C ALA A 8 -71.29 36.79 -11.82
N GLY A 9 -70.12 36.93 -11.18
CA GLY A 9 -68.97 36.05 -11.33
C GLY A 9 -68.56 35.49 -9.97
N THR A 10 -68.83 34.21 -9.75
CA THR A 10 -68.29 33.40 -8.65
C THR A 10 -66.84 33.05 -8.97
N LEU A 11 -65.88 33.63 -8.24
CA LEU A 11 -64.48 33.26 -8.32
C LEU A 11 -64.14 32.29 -7.17
N THR A 12 -63.92 31.03 -7.53
CA THR A 12 -63.41 29.98 -6.65
C THR A 12 -61.98 30.32 -6.23
N LEU A 13 -61.73 30.47 -4.93
CA LEU A 13 -60.37 30.58 -4.39
C LEU A 13 -59.70 29.20 -4.47
N ALA A 14 -58.85 28.98 -5.47
CA ALA A 14 -57.89 27.89 -5.46
C ALA A 14 -56.66 28.33 -4.66
N ALA A 15 -56.47 27.75 -3.47
CA ALA A 15 -55.23 27.88 -2.72
C ALA A 15 -54.11 27.15 -3.47
N ALA A 16 -53.35 27.89 -4.29
CA ALA A 16 -52.08 27.42 -4.81
C ALA A 16 -51.05 27.47 -3.68
N GLY A 17 -50.92 26.35 -2.96
CA GLY A 17 -49.73 26.14 -2.13
C GLY A 17 -48.50 26.21 -3.02
N LEU A 18 -47.48 26.98 -2.61
CA LEU A 18 -46.15 26.89 -3.19
C LEU A 18 -45.59 25.48 -2.90
N LEU A 19 -45.89 24.56 -3.80
CA LEU A 19 -45.06 23.39 -4.00
C LEU A 19 -43.72 23.91 -4.49
N ALA A 20 -42.67 23.77 -3.67
CA ALA A 20 -41.30 23.86 -4.17
C ALA A 20 -41.21 22.92 -5.38
N SER A 21 -41.06 23.50 -6.57
CA SER A 21 -41.02 22.73 -7.81
C SER A 21 -39.86 21.75 -7.70
N ALA A 22 -40.17 20.46 -7.73
CA ALA A 22 -39.17 19.41 -7.82
C ALA A 22 -38.19 19.75 -8.96
N PRO A 23 -36.87 19.56 -8.77
CA PRO A 23 -35.88 19.93 -9.77
C PRO A 23 -36.23 19.24 -11.10
N ARG A 24 -36.18 19.99 -12.21
CA ARG A 24 -36.58 19.44 -13.50
C ARG A 24 -35.65 18.27 -13.84
N ALA A 25 -36.19 17.20 -14.42
CA ALA A 25 -35.39 16.02 -14.76
C ALA A 25 -34.17 16.32 -15.66
N GLN A 26 -34.23 17.42 -16.42
CA GLN A 26 -33.10 17.93 -17.20
C GLN A 26 -31.97 18.50 -16.32
N ASP A 27 -32.30 19.20 -15.23
CA ASP A 27 -31.35 19.79 -14.29
C ASP A 27 -30.62 18.70 -13.49
N VAL A 28 -31.33 17.64 -13.10
CA VAL A 28 -30.73 16.48 -12.41
C VAL A 28 -29.75 15.73 -13.32
N ARG A 29 -30.09 15.51 -14.59
CA ARG A 29 -29.18 14.86 -15.56
C ARG A 29 -27.94 15.73 -15.85
N ARG A 30 -28.14 17.04 -16.02
CA ARG A 30 -27.04 17.99 -16.19
C ARG A 30 -26.13 18.02 -14.95
N GLY A 31 -26.73 18.01 -13.76
CA GLY A 31 -26.02 17.92 -12.49
C GLY A 31 -25.20 16.65 -12.32
N ALA A 32 -25.75 15.50 -12.73
CA ALA A 32 -25.05 14.21 -12.68
C ALA A 32 -23.79 14.21 -13.57
N ALA A 33 -23.88 14.76 -14.78
CA ALA A 33 -22.73 14.86 -15.69
C ALA A 33 -21.64 15.77 -15.13
N LEU A 34 -22.02 16.96 -14.64
CA LEU A 34 -21.09 17.92 -14.02
C LEU A 34 -20.42 17.35 -12.75
N PHE A 35 -21.18 16.63 -11.93
CA PHE A 35 -20.67 15.96 -10.74
C PHE A 35 -19.67 14.85 -11.09
N ALA A 36 -19.98 14.03 -12.10
CA ALA A 36 -19.08 12.97 -12.56
C ALA A 36 -17.75 13.52 -13.08
N GLU A 37 -17.79 14.65 -13.78
CA GLU A 37 -16.59 15.28 -14.35
C GLU A 37 -15.72 15.97 -13.29
N THR A 38 -16.33 16.60 -12.29
CA THR A 38 -15.63 17.57 -11.44
C THR A 38 -15.50 17.14 -9.97
N CYS A 39 -16.41 16.30 -9.48
CA CYS A 39 -16.54 16.00 -8.05
C CYS A 39 -16.32 14.52 -7.71
N ALA A 40 -16.69 13.61 -8.63
CA ALA A 40 -16.64 12.17 -8.40
C ALA A 40 -15.23 11.63 -8.14
N ALA A 41 -14.20 12.30 -8.64
CA ALA A 41 -12.80 11.92 -8.40
C ALA A 41 -12.41 11.96 -6.90
N CYS A 42 -13.09 12.77 -6.08
CA CYS A 42 -12.86 12.82 -4.63
C CYS A 42 -14.03 12.24 -3.83
N HIS A 43 -15.28 12.42 -4.29
CA HIS A 43 -16.47 12.03 -3.54
C HIS A 43 -17.09 10.69 -4.00
N GLY A 44 -16.44 10.00 -4.93
CA GLY A 44 -16.96 8.78 -5.54
C GLY A 44 -18.07 9.07 -6.55
N ALA A 45 -18.23 8.19 -7.55
CA ALA A 45 -19.26 8.32 -8.57
C ALA A 45 -20.69 8.22 -8.01
N ASP A 46 -20.86 7.62 -6.83
CA ASP A 46 -22.13 7.52 -6.11
C ASP A 46 -22.28 8.57 -4.99
N ALA A 47 -21.36 9.54 -4.93
CA ALA A 47 -21.31 10.61 -3.93
C ALA A 47 -21.20 10.14 -2.47
N LYS A 48 -20.84 8.87 -2.22
CA LYS A 48 -20.70 8.32 -0.87
C LYS A 48 -19.35 8.58 -0.21
N GLY A 49 -18.47 9.29 -0.89
CA GLY A 49 -17.15 9.65 -0.41
C GLY A 49 -16.09 8.62 -0.78
N ASP A 50 -14.88 9.12 -0.98
CA ASP A 50 -13.65 8.36 -1.18
C ASP A 50 -12.52 9.13 -0.47
N ASN A 51 -11.82 10.03 -1.18
CA ASN A 51 -10.88 11.00 -0.58
C ASN A 51 -11.59 12.17 0.14
N GLY A 52 -12.78 12.54 -0.34
CA GLY A 52 -13.67 13.53 0.25
C GLY A 52 -14.85 12.89 1.00
N PRO A 53 -15.53 13.64 1.87
CA PRO A 53 -16.61 13.10 2.71
C PRO A 53 -17.82 12.59 1.90
N ASN A 54 -18.61 11.73 2.55
CA ASN A 54 -19.91 11.26 2.05
C ASN A 54 -20.90 12.43 1.90
N LEU A 55 -21.33 12.68 0.66
CA LEU A 55 -22.24 13.77 0.34
C LEU A 55 -23.72 13.36 0.42
N THR A 56 -24.03 12.06 0.38
CA THR A 56 -25.41 11.55 0.49
C THR A 56 -26.04 11.80 1.86
N ALA A 57 -25.23 12.05 2.89
CA ALA A 57 -25.67 12.29 4.26
C ALA A 57 -25.80 13.78 4.62
N LEU A 58 -25.47 14.71 3.73
CA LEU A 58 -25.38 16.15 4.04
C LEU A 58 -26.66 16.72 4.63
N TRP A 59 -27.80 16.42 4.02
CA TRP A 59 -29.10 16.94 4.46
C TRP A 59 -29.63 16.25 5.71
N ALA A 60 -29.35 14.96 5.87
CA ALA A 60 -29.62 14.26 7.12
C ALA A 60 -28.78 14.83 8.29
N ALA A 61 -27.58 15.33 7.99
CA ALA A 61 -26.72 16.05 8.94
C ALA A 61 -27.06 17.55 9.11
N GLY A 62 -28.18 18.02 8.53
CA GLY A 62 -28.68 19.39 8.72
C GLY A 62 -28.10 20.45 7.77
N ALA A 63 -27.43 20.06 6.69
CA ALA A 63 -26.99 21.02 5.67
C ALA A 63 -28.18 21.65 4.92
N THR A 64 -28.05 22.92 4.55
CA THR A 64 -28.98 23.63 3.66
C THR A 64 -28.43 23.70 2.24
N ASP A 65 -29.29 23.83 1.23
CA ASP A 65 -28.86 23.93 -0.17
C ASP A 65 -27.95 25.14 -0.40
N ASP A 66 -28.21 26.25 0.28
CA ASP A 66 -27.37 27.46 0.23
C ASP A 66 -25.97 27.20 0.80
N ARG A 67 -25.88 26.46 1.92
CA ARG A 67 -24.59 26.10 2.52
C ARG A 67 -23.80 25.17 1.63
N VAL A 68 -24.44 24.18 1.01
CA VAL A 68 -23.79 23.28 0.05
C VAL A 68 -23.32 24.06 -1.18
N THR A 69 -24.16 24.95 -1.72
CA THR A 69 -23.82 25.84 -2.84
C THR A 69 -22.60 26.71 -2.53
N GLN A 70 -22.57 27.34 -1.34
CA GLN A 70 -21.46 28.18 -0.92
C GLN A 70 -20.17 27.39 -0.71
N THR A 71 -20.27 26.16 -0.21
CA THR A 71 -19.12 25.26 -0.04
C THR A 71 -18.54 24.81 -1.38
N ILE A 72 -19.39 24.47 -2.36
CA ILE A 72 -18.93 24.14 -3.72
C ILE A 72 -18.27 25.36 -4.37
N ARG A 73 -18.87 26.55 -4.22
CA ARG A 73 -18.34 27.79 -4.81
C ARG A 73 -16.99 28.18 -4.21
N GLY A 74 -16.86 28.13 -2.88
CA GLY A 74 -15.68 28.60 -2.16
C GLY A 74 -14.61 27.56 -1.89
N GLY A 75 -14.91 26.27 -2.07
CA GLY A 75 -14.08 25.19 -1.56
C GLY A 75 -14.02 25.21 -0.02
N ILE A 76 -13.09 24.45 0.55
CA ILE A 76 -12.85 24.46 2.01
C ILE A 76 -11.38 24.79 2.26
N ALA A 77 -11.14 25.98 2.83
CA ALA A 77 -9.81 26.45 3.18
C ALA A 77 -9.08 25.46 4.10
N GLY A 78 -7.82 25.16 3.79
CA GLY A 78 -7.02 24.18 4.54
C GLY A 78 -7.28 22.72 4.17
N THR A 79 -8.06 22.44 3.13
CA THR A 79 -8.30 21.09 2.61
C THR A 79 -7.99 21.00 1.11
N VAL A 80 -8.04 19.78 0.57
CA VAL A 80 -7.88 19.52 -0.87
C VAL A 80 -9.14 19.83 -1.71
N MET A 81 -10.22 20.35 -1.12
CA MET A 81 -11.44 20.73 -1.84
C MET A 81 -11.30 22.16 -2.41
N PRO A 82 -11.03 22.33 -3.73
CA PRO A 82 -10.81 23.65 -4.31
C PRO A 82 -12.13 24.42 -4.51
N PRO A 83 -12.08 25.75 -4.66
CA PRO A 83 -13.20 26.53 -5.18
C PRO A 83 -13.60 26.04 -6.58
N SER A 84 -14.89 25.85 -6.83
CA SER A 84 -15.39 25.45 -8.14
C SER A 84 -15.41 26.64 -9.11
N ALA A 85 -14.98 26.40 -10.36
CA ALA A 85 -15.13 27.36 -11.46
C ALA A 85 -16.52 27.33 -12.12
N ALA A 86 -17.40 26.42 -11.68
CA ALA A 86 -18.75 26.26 -12.23
C ALA A 86 -19.62 27.50 -11.96
N THR A 87 -20.49 27.83 -12.92
CA THR A 87 -21.47 28.92 -12.77
C THR A 87 -22.52 28.59 -11.71
N ASP A 88 -23.22 29.61 -11.22
CA ASP A 88 -24.30 29.43 -10.23
C ASP A 88 -25.41 28.48 -10.70
N GLU A 89 -25.68 28.45 -12.00
CA GLU A 89 -26.67 27.52 -12.58
C GLU A 89 -26.18 26.08 -12.58
N GLU A 90 -24.89 25.87 -12.84
CA GLU A 90 -24.25 24.56 -12.82
C GLU A 90 -24.13 24.02 -11.40
N ILE A 91 -23.76 24.88 -10.43
CA ILE A 91 -23.75 24.50 -9.02
C ILE A 91 -25.16 24.11 -8.56
N ARG A 92 -26.19 24.87 -8.95
CA ARG A 92 -27.59 24.48 -8.66
C ARG A 92 -27.96 23.12 -9.27
N ALA A 93 -27.52 22.83 -10.49
CA ALA A 93 -27.74 21.53 -11.12
C ALA A 93 -27.04 20.39 -10.34
N ILE A 94 -25.80 20.59 -9.91
CA ILE A 94 -25.05 19.63 -9.09
C ILE A 94 -25.77 19.38 -7.75
N VAL A 95 -26.21 20.44 -7.07
CA VAL A 95 -26.98 20.32 -5.81
C VAL A 95 -28.29 19.57 -6.03
N ALA A 96 -29.00 19.83 -7.12
CA ALA A 96 -30.22 19.11 -7.47
C ALA A 96 -29.98 17.62 -7.70
N TYR A 97 -28.86 17.25 -8.33
CA TYR A 97 -28.45 15.84 -8.46
C TYR A 97 -28.11 15.20 -7.12
N LEU A 98 -27.30 15.85 -6.29
CA LEU A 98 -26.94 15.36 -4.95
C LEU A 98 -28.17 15.16 -4.05
N ARG A 99 -29.19 16.02 -4.17
CA ARG A 99 -30.48 15.85 -3.48
C ARG A 99 -31.19 14.54 -3.85
N THR A 100 -31.03 14.04 -5.08
CA THR A 100 -31.59 12.74 -5.48
C THR A 100 -30.86 11.56 -4.86
N LEU A 101 -29.63 11.76 -4.42
CA LEU A 101 -28.81 10.75 -3.73
C LEU A 101 -28.93 10.84 -2.20
N ALA A 102 -29.57 11.88 -1.68
CA ALA A 102 -29.65 12.14 -0.26
C ALA A 102 -30.46 11.06 0.47
N ALA A 103 -29.91 10.54 1.57
CA ALA A 103 -30.65 9.63 2.43
C ALA A 103 -31.80 10.37 3.15
N PRO A 104 -32.98 9.74 3.35
CA PRO A 104 -34.05 10.34 4.14
C PRO A 104 -33.58 10.60 5.58
N PRO A 105 -34.07 11.67 6.25
CA PRO A 105 -33.63 12.00 7.59
C PRO A 105 -33.98 10.86 8.57
N PRO A 106 -33.07 10.53 9.52
CA PRO A 106 -33.34 9.52 10.53
C PRO A 106 -34.45 10.00 11.48
N VAL A 107 -35.27 9.06 11.94
CA VAL A 107 -36.29 9.29 12.97
C VAL A 107 -35.60 9.75 14.25
N ALA A 108 -36.07 10.86 14.83
CA ALA A 108 -35.43 11.53 15.95
C ALA A 108 -35.21 10.58 17.14
N GLY A 109 -33.94 10.38 17.55
CA GLY A 109 -33.63 9.60 18.76
C GLY A 109 -32.17 9.26 19.04
N GLU A 110 -31.25 9.31 18.08
CA GLU A 110 -29.85 8.90 18.33
C GLU A 110 -28.83 9.93 17.83
N THR A 111 -28.13 10.56 18.77
CA THR A 111 -27.00 11.45 18.51
C THR A 111 -25.79 10.65 18.03
N ALA A 112 -25.48 10.76 16.73
CA ALA A 112 -24.33 10.12 16.11
C ALA A 112 -23.02 10.86 16.45
N ARG A 113 -22.24 10.28 17.37
CA ARG A 113 -20.78 10.44 17.38
C ARG A 113 -20.25 9.45 16.33
N ALA A 114 -19.44 9.92 15.38
CA ALA A 114 -18.78 9.05 14.41
C ALA A 114 -17.95 8.02 15.17
N THR A 115 -18.49 6.80 15.25
CA THR A 115 -17.85 5.66 15.90
C THR A 115 -17.16 4.88 14.78
N PRO A 116 -15.89 4.48 14.93
CA PRO A 116 -15.28 3.55 13.97
C PRO A 116 -16.22 2.33 13.85
N GLU A 117 -16.55 1.92 12.62
CA GLU A 117 -17.42 0.76 12.41
C GLU A 117 -16.82 -0.42 13.20
N ARG A 118 -17.57 -0.91 14.18
CA ARG A 118 -17.10 -2.01 15.03
C ARG A 118 -16.84 -3.23 14.15
N PRO A 119 -15.79 -4.02 14.44
CA PRO A 119 -15.60 -5.32 13.82
C PRO A 119 -16.90 -6.14 13.92
N GLN A 120 -17.54 -6.41 12.79
CA GLN A 120 -18.78 -7.17 12.74
C GLN A 120 -18.45 -8.62 12.43
N ARG A 121 -18.81 -9.54 13.31
CA ARG A 121 -18.68 -10.98 13.04
C ARG A 121 -19.62 -11.37 11.89
N VAL A 122 -19.10 -12.15 10.95
CA VAL A 122 -19.82 -12.62 9.77
C VAL A 122 -19.56 -14.12 9.51
N VAL A 123 -20.52 -14.78 8.86
CA VAL A 123 -20.38 -16.12 8.28
C VAL A 123 -20.69 -15.97 6.80
N LEU A 124 -19.71 -16.20 5.94
CA LEU A 124 -19.87 -16.24 4.49
C LEU A 124 -20.18 -17.66 4.09
N VAL A 125 -21.28 -17.86 3.37
CA VAL A 125 -21.66 -19.15 2.84
C VAL A 125 -21.28 -19.16 1.36
N THR A 126 -20.32 -19.97 0.96
CA THR A 126 -19.86 -20.03 -0.44
C THR A 126 -20.94 -20.65 -1.33
N ALA A 127 -20.83 -20.45 -2.65
CA ALA A 127 -21.69 -21.12 -3.62
C ALA A 127 -21.64 -22.66 -3.52
N SER A 128 -20.52 -23.23 -3.07
CA SER A 128 -20.37 -24.67 -2.81
C SER A 128 -20.96 -25.13 -1.46
N GLY A 129 -21.48 -24.21 -0.65
CA GLY A 129 -22.10 -24.49 0.64
C GLY A 129 -21.11 -24.59 1.82
N GLU A 130 -19.88 -24.10 1.65
CA GLU A 130 -18.89 -24.00 2.73
C GLU A 130 -19.14 -22.74 3.56
N ASP A 131 -19.02 -22.85 4.89
CA ASP A 131 -19.15 -21.72 5.81
C ASP A 131 -17.76 -21.18 6.18
N ILE A 132 -17.54 -19.89 5.96
CA ILE A 132 -16.30 -19.18 6.27
C ILE A 132 -16.61 -18.08 7.28
N ARG A 133 -16.07 -18.22 8.49
CA ARG A 133 -16.39 -17.35 9.63
C ARG A 133 -15.27 -16.37 9.89
N GLY A 134 -15.59 -15.14 10.27
CA GLY A 134 -14.59 -14.12 10.54
C GLY A 134 -15.15 -12.79 11.01
N GLU A 135 -14.26 -11.80 11.14
CA GLU A 135 -14.61 -10.40 11.34
C GLU A 135 -14.55 -9.65 10.01
N ARG A 136 -15.61 -8.91 9.69
CA ARG A 136 -15.62 -8.00 8.54
C ARG A 136 -14.60 -6.90 8.76
N ARG A 137 -13.68 -6.75 7.80
CA ARG A 137 -12.67 -5.69 7.76
C ARG A 137 -13.06 -4.56 6.81
N ASN A 138 -13.70 -4.89 5.69
CA ASN A 138 -14.23 -3.94 4.73
C ASN A 138 -15.35 -4.60 3.91
N GLU A 139 -16.26 -3.83 3.35
CA GLU A 139 -17.34 -4.35 2.50
C GLU A 139 -17.85 -3.25 1.57
N ASP A 140 -18.07 -3.60 0.31
CA ASP A 140 -18.67 -2.72 -0.69
C ASP A 140 -19.79 -3.44 -1.44
N ALA A 141 -20.32 -2.85 -2.51
CA ALA A 141 -21.43 -3.42 -3.29
C ALA A 141 -21.13 -4.80 -3.92
N PHE A 142 -19.88 -5.11 -4.21
CA PHE A 142 -19.48 -6.30 -4.98
C PHE A 142 -18.61 -7.27 -4.19
N SER A 143 -17.89 -6.82 -3.16
CA SER A 143 -17.04 -7.69 -2.35
C SER A 143 -17.21 -7.48 -0.85
N ILE A 144 -16.84 -8.52 -0.11
CA ILE A 144 -16.66 -8.47 1.34
C ILE A 144 -15.25 -8.96 1.68
N GLN A 145 -14.60 -8.24 2.58
CA GLN A 145 -13.27 -8.56 3.11
C GLN A 145 -13.44 -8.96 4.57
N ILE A 146 -12.95 -10.13 4.92
CA ILE A 146 -13.00 -10.66 6.28
C ILE A 146 -11.61 -11.06 6.74
N GLU A 147 -11.35 -10.93 8.02
CA GLU A 147 -10.33 -11.71 8.70
C GLU A 147 -11.02 -12.96 9.23
N ASP A 148 -10.71 -14.14 8.70
CA ASP A 148 -11.33 -15.37 9.16
C ASP A 148 -10.93 -15.72 10.61
N ASP A 149 -11.63 -16.66 11.24
CA ASP A 149 -11.35 -17.06 12.63
C ASP A 149 -9.93 -17.66 12.81
N GLY A 150 -9.23 -17.99 11.71
CA GLY A 150 -7.82 -18.37 11.70
C GLY A 150 -6.85 -17.19 11.56
N GLY A 151 -7.35 -15.95 11.49
CA GLY A 151 -6.56 -14.73 11.37
C GLY A 151 -6.10 -14.41 9.94
N ARG A 152 -6.63 -15.08 8.91
CA ARG A 152 -6.27 -14.83 7.50
C ARG A 152 -7.20 -13.79 6.89
N LEU A 153 -6.62 -12.76 6.29
CA LEU A 153 -7.39 -11.77 5.53
C LEU A 153 -7.79 -12.37 4.18
N ARG A 154 -9.08 -12.38 3.88
CA ARG A 154 -9.64 -12.96 2.67
C ARG A 154 -10.68 -12.04 2.07
N GLY A 155 -10.60 -11.83 0.76
CA GLY A 155 -11.62 -11.13 -0.02
C GLY A 155 -12.51 -12.12 -0.76
N PHE A 156 -13.80 -11.82 -0.80
CA PHE A 156 -14.79 -12.61 -1.51
C PHE A 156 -15.65 -11.69 -2.37
N LEU A 157 -15.84 -12.09 -3.63
CA LEU A 157 -16.87 -11.51 -4.46
C LEU A 157 -18.23 -12.01 -3.97
N LYS A 158 -19.17 -11.10 -3.75
CA LYS A 158 -20.52 -11.45 -3.28
C LYS A 158 -21.27 -12.36 -4.26
N LYS A 159 -20.94 -12.28 -5.56
CA LYS A 159 -21.47 -13.20 -6.58
C LYS A 159 -21.02 -14.66 -6.41
N ASP A 160 -19.90 -14.89 -5.70
CA ASP A 160 -19.35 -16.21 -5.43
C ASP A 160 -19.86 -16.76 -4.07
N LEU A 161 -20.65 -15.96 -3.35
CA LEU A 161 -21.25 -16.30 -2.07
C LEU A 161 -22.75 -16.57 -2.26
N ARG A 162 -23.23 -17.62 -1.60
CA ARG A 162 -24.66 -17.90 -1.47
C ARG A 162 -25.32 -16.98 -0.43
N ASP A 163 -24.62 -16.69 0.67
CA ASP A 163 -25.16 -15.84 1.75
C ASP A 163 -24.04 -15.19 2.60
N ILE A 164 -24.41 -14.13 3.34
CA ILE A 164 -23.56 -13.44 4.32
C ILE A 164 -24.39 -13.22 5.60
N VAL A 165 -24.18 -14.06 6.61
CA VAL A 165 -24.83 -13.95 7.91
C VAL A 165 -24.02 -12.99 8.78
N ARG A 166 -24.67 -12.02 9.45
CA ARG A 166 -24.00 -10.92 10.19
C ARG A 166 -24.42 -10.87 11.65
N GLY A 167 -23.55 -10.33 12.51
CA GLY A 167 -23.88 -9.93 13.88
C GLY A 167 -24.21 -11.09 14.81
N ASP A 168 -25.26 -10.95 15.62
CA ASP A 168 -25.60 -11.94 16.65
C ASP A 168 -26.06 -13.28 16.05
N ALA A 169 -26.63 -13.26 14.83
CA ALA A 169 -26.93 -14.47 14.06
C ALA A 169 -25.66 -15.27 13.69
N ALA A 170 -24.52 -14.59 13.51
CA ALA A 170 -23.22 -15.23 13.29
C ALA A 170 -22.57 -15.75 14.60
N ARG A 171 -22.98 -15.23 15.77
CA ARG A 171 -22.47 -15.69 17.09
C ARG A 171 -23.11 -16.99 17.57
N GLY A 172 -24.35 -17.27 17.16
CA GLY A 172 -25.13 -18.42 17.63
C GLY A 172 -24.96 -19.72 16.82
N ALA A 173 -24.26 -19.70 15.68
CA ALA A 173 -24.08 -20.89 14.86
C ALA A 173 -23.03 -21.83 15.49
N PRO A 174 -23.29 -23.13 15.70
CA PRO A 174 -22.31 -24.04 16.29
C PRO A 174 -21.08 -24.16 15.39
N ALA A 175 -19.89 -24.08 15.97
CA ALA A 175 -18.63 -24.32 15.28
C ALA A 175 -18.49 -25.82 14.99
N ARG A 176 -18.29 -26.19 13.73
CA ARG A 176 -17.69 -27.49 13.41
C ARG A 176 -16.18 -27.31 13.53
N ASP A 177 -15.60 -28.04 14.46
CA ASP A 177 -14.19 -28.04 14.86
C ASP A 177 -13.20 -27.73 13.72
N ARG A 178 -12.34 -26.73 13.94
CA ARG A 178 -10.93 -26.80 13.57
C ARG A 178 -10.08 -26.10 14.63
N ALA A 179 -9.25 -26.92 15.27
CA ALA A 179 -8.09 -26.51 16.03
C ALA A 179 -7.15 -25.61 15.19
N GLY A 180 -6.52 -24.63 15.84
CA GLY A 180 -5.33 -23.93 15.34
C GLY A 180 -5.57 -22.49 14.93
N VAL A 181 -5.31 -21.55 15.84
CA VAL A 181 -4.89 -20.19 15.47
C VAL A 181 -3.59 -20.35 14.68
N ASP A 182 -3.58 -20.02 13.40
CA ASP A 182 -2.37 -20.03 12.57
C ASP A 182 -1.45 -18.91 13.07
N PRO A 183 -0.23 -19.19 13.57
CA PRO A 183 0.66 -18.21 14.21
C PRO A 183 1.21 -17.11 13.27
N GLY A 184 0.71 -17.01 12.03
CA GLY A 184 1.25 -16.14 10.98
C GLY A 184 2.45 -16.78 10.27
N ILE A 185 3.00 -16.10 9.27
CA ILE A 185 4.15 -16.60 8.51
C ILE A 185 5.39 -16.66 9.41
N GLY A 186 5.78 -17.85 9.80
CA GLY A 186 6.97 -18.09 10.58
C GLY A 186 8.23 -18.07 9.71
N TYR A 187 9.40 -18.09 10.36
CA TYR A 187 10.66 -18.24 9.64
C TYR A 187 10.74 -19.59 8.88
N ARG A 188 10.06 -20.62 9.38
CA ARG A 188 9.97 -21.93 8.72
C ARG A 188 9.31 -21.83 7.35
N ASP A 189 8.24 -21.04 7.21
CA ASP A 189 7.56 -20.84 5.92
C ASP A 189 8.49 -20.19 4.89
N LEU A 190 9.31 -19.23 5.32
CA LEU A 190 10.31 -18.59 4.45
C LEU A 190 11.39 -19.58 4.00
N LEU A 191 11.84 -20.47 4.90
CA LEU A 191 12.77 -21.56 4.57
C LEU A 191 12.18 -22.59 3.63
N ASP A 192 10.89 -22.91 3.80
CA ASP A 192 10.18 -23.84 2.94
C ASP A 192 9.94 -23.27 1.54
N GLY A 193 9.97 -21.93 1.39
CA GLY A 193 9.95 -21.25 0.10
C GLY A 193 8.73 -21.61 -0.73
N LEU A 194 8.94 -22.15 -1.93
CA LEU A 194 7.88 -22.47 -2.90
C LEU A 194 7.30 -23.89 -2.75
N LYS A 195 7.51 -24.57 -1.61
CA LYS A 195 6.86 -25.87 -1.33
C LYS A 195 5.33 -25.78 -1.34
N ASP A 196 4.78 -24.67 -0.84
CA ASP A 196 3.41 -24.27 -1.11
C ASP A 196 3.42 -23.32 -2.32
N PRO A 197 3.08 -23.81 -3.52
CA PRO A 197 3.24 -23.05 -4.74
C PRO A 197 2.15 -21.98 -4.93
N SER A 198 1.18 -21.90 -4.01
CA SER A 198 0.19 -20.83 -3.96
C SER A 198 0.71 -19.52 -3.34
N ARG A 199 1.94 -19.55 -2.80
CA ARG A 199 2.57 -18.43 -2.10
C ARG A 199 3.82 -17.94 -2.81
N TRP A 200 4.10 -16.65 -2.67
CA TRP A 200 5.34 -15.99 -3.07
C TRP A 200 5.76 -15.02 -1.95
N LEU A 201 6.60 -15.49 -1.02
CA LEU A 201 6.79 -14.85 0.28
C LEU A 201 8.00 -13.90 0.37
N THR A 202 8.90 -13.93 -0.61
CA THR A 202 10.10 -13.10 -0.66
C THR A 202 10.23 -12.43 -2.01
N PHE A 203 11.12 -11.43 -2.14
CA PHE A 203 11.38 -10.75 -3.41
C PHE A 203 11.63 -11.72 -4.57
N SER A 204 12.35 -12.80 -4.34
CA SER A 204 12.69 -13.82 -5.36
C SER A 204 11.84 -15.10 -5.29
N GLY A 205 10.79 -15.12 -4.47
CA GLY A 205 9.94 -16.28 -4.23
C GLY A 205 10.51 -17.20 -3.15
N ASP A 206 11.77 -17.59 -3.30
CA ASP A 206 12.56 -18.33 -2.32
C ASP A 206 13.94 -17.69 -2.07
N TYR A 207 14.72 -18.27 -1.17
CA TYR A 207 16.06 -17.78 -0.84
C TYR A 207 17.12 -18.05 -1.91
N THR A 208 16.84 -18.91 -2.90
CA THR A 208 17.83 -19.29 -3.91
C THR A 208 18.06 -18.20 -4.95
N GLY A 209 17.12 -17.27 -5.09
CA GLY A 209 17.19 -16.20 -6.09
C GLY A 209 16.88 -16.64 -7.52
N ARG A 210 16.52 -17.90 -7.76
CA ARG A 210 16.25 -18.46 -9.10
C ARG A 210 14.97 -17.92 -9.74
N ARG A 211 14.02 -17.43 -8.92
CA ARG A 211 12.72 -16.91 -9.36
C ARG A 211 11.94 -17.92 -10.21
N HIS A 212 12.03 -19.21 -9.88
CA HIS A 212 11.40 -20.29 -10.62
C HIS A 212 10.18 -20.82 -9.88
N SER A 213 8.98 -20.60 -10.43
CA SER A 213 7.74 -21.16 -9.89
C SER A 213 7.60 -22.65 -10.23
N PRO A 214 7.17 -23.51 -9.28
CA PRO A 214 6.84 -24.91 -9.57
C PRO A 214 5.46 -25.09 -10.22
N LEU A 215 4.66 -24.03 -10.38
CA LEU A 215 3.34 -24.13 -11.01
C LEU A 215 3.44 -24.46 -12.50
N THR A 216 2.66 -25.42 -12.96
CA THR A 216 2.67 -25.90 -14.35
C THR A 216 1.33 -25.75 -15.06
N GLN A 217 0.38 -24.98 -14.51
CA GLN A 217 -0.92 -24.78 -15.14
C GLN A 217 -0.79 -24.05 -16.49
N ILE A 218 0.12 -23.06 -16.56
CA ILE A 218 0.46 -22.35 -17.79
C ILE A 218 1.69 -23.03 -18.39
N THR A 219 1.57 -23.48 -19.63
CA THR A 219 2.60 -24.22 -20.35
C THR A 219 2.82 -23.62 -21.74
N ARG A 220 3.85 -24.09 -22.46
CA ARG A 220 4.13 -23.64 -23.85
C ARG A 220 2.96 -23.89 -24.79
N GLU A 221 2.19 -24.95 -24.54
CA GLU A 221 1.06 -25.37 -25.36
C GLU A 221 -0.19 -24.50 -25.14
N ASN A 222 -0.30 -23.82 -23.99
CA ASN A 222 -1.49 -23.03 -23.66
C ASN A 222 -1.25 -21.53 -23.42
N VAL A 223 0.00 -21.07 -23.33
CA VAL A 223 0.34 -19.65 -23.05
C VAL A 223 -0.26 -18.68 -24.05
N GLY A 224 -0.47 -19.10 -25.31
CA GLY A 224 -1.14 -18.28 -26.34
C GLY A 224 -2.62 -17.99 -26.06
N ARG A 225 -3.22 -18.60 -25.03
CA ARG A 225 -4.59 -18.35 -24.58
C ARG A 225 -4.67 -17.42 -23.36
N LEU A 226 -3.54 -16.88 -22.89
CA LEU A 226 -3.55 -15.94 -21.76
C LEU A 226 -4.34 -14.68 -22.09
N ALA A 227 -5.16 -14.26 -21.14
CA ALA A 227 -5.89 -13.01 -21.17
C ALA A 227 -5.70 -12.28 -19.84
N ALA A 228 -5.85 -10.95 -19.85
CA ALA A 228 -5.86 -10.18 -18.63
C ALA A 228 -7.13 -10.46 -17.84
N GLU A 229 -6.99 -10.92 -16.58
CA GLU A 229 -8.13 -11.15 -15.67
C GLU A 229 -8.63 -9.85 -15.04
N TRP A 230 -7.70 -8.98 -14.64
CA TRP A 230 -7.98 -7.65 -14.10
C TRP A 230 -6.73 -6.77 -14.20
N THR A 231 -6.94 -5.46 -14.09
CA THR A 231 -5.87 -4.45 -14.04
C THR A 231 -6.12 -3.53 -12.85
N PHE A 232 -5.09 -3.32 -12.02
CA PHE A 232 -5.12 -2.34 -10.94
C PHE A 232 -4.40 -1.06 -11.36
N GLN A 233 -5.09 0.07 -11.25
CA GLN A 233 -4.53 1.40 -11.53
C GLN A 233 -4.03 2.01 -10.22
N THR A 234 -2.73 2.26 -10.12
CA THR A 234 -2.09 2.63 -8.85
C THR A 234 -2.29 4.09 -8.46
N GLY A 235 -2.78 4.93 -9.38
CA GLY A 235 -2.94 6.38 -9.15
C GLY A 235 -1.62 7.13 -8.98
N THR A 236 -0.47 6.47 -9.20
CA THR A 236 0.85 7.08 -9.09
C THR A 236 1.32 7.61 -10.44
N VAL A 237 1.66 8.89 -10.53
CA VAL A 237 2.32 9.47 -11.70
C VAL A 237 3.83 9.52 -11.43
N THR A 238 4.63 8.92 -12.31
CA THR A 238 6.09 8.95 -12.19
C THR A 238 6.70 9.53 -13.46
N ARG A 239 7.65 10.47 -13.28
CA ARG A 239 8.56 10.88 -14.35
C ARG A 239 9.77 9.94 -14.31
N GLY A 240 10.02 9.17 -15.38
CA GLY A 240 11.16 8.26 -15.48
C GLY A 240 10.79 6.78 -15.36
N ARG A 241 11.62 5.97 -14.68
CA ARG A 241 11.39 4.52 -14.52
C ARG A 241 10.15 4.28 -13.64
N GLY A 242 9.32 3.31 -14.04
CA GLY A 242 8.03 3.00 -13.42
C GLY A 242 8.11 2.01 -12.25
N PHE A 243 7.23 1.00 -12.26
CA PHE A 243 7.14 -0.03 -11.23
C PHE A 243 8.28 -1.06 -11.34
N GLU A 244 9.03 -1.25 -10.25
CA GLU A 244 10.05 -2.31 -10.13
C GLU A 244 9.65 -3.40 -9.13
N ALA A 245 8.54 -3.23 -8.41
CA ALA A 245 8.15 -4.11 -7.33
C ALA A 245 7.83 -5.53 -7.79
N THR A 246 8.30 -6.52 -7.02
CA THR A 246 7.73 -7.88 -7.07
C THR A 246 6.63 -8.00 -6.01
N PRO A 247 5.37 -8.26 -6.39
CA PRO A 247 4.31 -8.55 -5.43
C PRO A 247 4.63 -9.76 -4.55
N LEU A 248 4.37 -9.64 -3.25
CA LEU A 248 4.27 -10.82 -2.39
C LEU A 248 2.86 -11.38 -2.48
N ALA A 249 2.72 -12.69 -2.63
CA ALA A 249 1.43 -13.38 -2.70
C ALA A 249 1.25 -14.29 -1.49
N LEU A 250 0.23 -14.02 -0.68
CA LEU A 250 -0.09 -14.80 0.50
C LEU A 250 -1.60 -14.75 0.76
N ASP A 251 -2.22 -15.91 0.92
CA ASP A 251 -3.63 -16.05 1.32
C ASP A 251 -4.64 -15.37 0.38
N GLY A 252 -4.31 -15.30 -0.92
CA GLY A 252 -5.12 -14.61 -1.91
C GLY A 252 -5.00 -13.08 -1.84
N VAL A 253 -4.00 -12.56 -1.12
CA VAL A 253 -3.65 -11.15 -1.05
C VAL A 253 -2.32 -10.92 -1.78
N LEU A 254 -2.26 -9.89 -2.61
CA LEU A 254 -1.03 -9.36 -3.20
C LEU A 254 -0.59 -8.13 -2.40
N TYR A 255 0.62 -8.14 -1.87
CA TYR A 255 1.25 -6.99 -1.23
C TYR A 255 2.25 -6.37 -2.20
N VAL A 256 2.04 -5.10 -2.56
CA VAL A 256 2.78 -4.44 -3.65
C VAL A 256 3.24 -3.07 -3.18
N THR A 257 4.49 -2.71 -3.46
CA THR A 257 4.99 -1.34 -3.32
C THR A 257 5.03 -0.67 -4.69
N GLY A 258 5.10 0.66 -4.70
CA GLY A 258 5.14 1.44 -5.93
C GLY A 258 6.00 2.67 -5.82
N SER A 259 6.01 3.42 -6.92
CA SER A 259 6.78 4.65 -6.99
C SER A 259 6.35 5.68 -5.95
N ASN A 260 7.28 6.55 -5.52
CA ASN A 260 7.06 7.55 -4.47
C ASN A 260 6.59 6.94 -3.13
N ASP A 261 7.07 5.74 -2.80
CA ASP A 261 6.76 5.03 -1.55
C ASP A 261 5.26 4.83 -1.29
N PHE A 262 4.54 4.52 -2.36
CA PHE A 262 3.21 3.96 -2.25
C PHE A 262 3.27 2.47 -1.93
N ALA A 263 2.22 1.98 -1.28
CA ALA A 263 2.08 0.59 -0.91
C ALA A 263 0.61 0.17 -0.86
N TRP A 264 0.33 -1.07 -1.21
CA TRP A 264 -1.03 -1.63 -1.22
C TRP A 264 -1.04 -3.09 -0.77
N ALA A 265 -2.15 -3.49 -0.15
CA ALA A 265 -2.61 -4.87 -0.19
C ALA A 265 -3.81 -4.96 -1.13
N LEU A 266 -3.79 -5.90 -2.07
CA LEU A 266 -4.82 -6.09 -3.08
C LEU A 266 -5.39 -7.50 -2.99
N ASP A 267 -6.67 -7.65 -3.25
CA ASP A 267 -7.30 -8.95 -3.51
C ASP A 267 -6.75 -9.52 -4.83
N ALA A 268 -6.11 -10.69 -4.76
CA ALA A 268 -5.43 -11.29 -5.92
C ALA A 268 -6.38 -11.70 -7.06
N ARG A 269 -7.68 -11.87 -6.78
CA ARG A 269 -8.69 -12.28 -7.76
C ARG A 269 -9.31 -11.09 -8.48
N THR A 270 -9.27 -9.91 -7.88
CA THR A 270 -10.05 -8.74 -8.35
C THR A 270 -9.23 -7.48 -8.53
N GLY A 271 -8.01 -7.41 -7.96
CA GLY A 271 -7.18 -6.22 -7.94
C GLY A 271 -7.66 -5.13 -6.98
N ARG A 272 -8.70 -5.39 -6.18
CA ARG A 272 -9.28 -4.38 -5.28
C ARG A 272 -8.41 -4.18 -4.04
N PRO A 273 -8.14 -2.93 -3.63
CA PRO A 273 -7.33 -2.69 -2.45
C PRO A 273 -8.07 -3.06 -1.16
N PHE A 274 -7.38 -3.78 -0.27
CA PHE A 274 -7.73 -3.88 1.15
C PHE A 274 -7.32 -2.60 1.89
N TRP A 275 -6.13 -2.11 1.60
CA TRP A 275 -5.62 -0.85 2.13
C TRP A 275 -4.58 -0.25 1.18
N GLN A 276 -4.32 1.04 1.36
CA GLN A 276 -3.29 1.80 0.67
C GLN A 276 -2.49 2.63 1.67
N TYR A 277 -1.20 2.75 1.43
CA TYR A 277 -0.28 3.63 2.13
C TYR A 277 0.39 4.57 1.13
N ARG A 278 0.65 5.80 1.58
CA ARG A 278 1.45 6.80 0.86
C ARG A 278 2.34 7.51 1.87
N ARG A 279 3.65 7.52 1.63
CA ARG A 279 4.57 8.34 2.42
C ARG A 279 4.50 9.81 2.00
N GLU A 280 4.50 10.70 3.00
CA GLU A 280 4.81 12.11 2.77
C GLU A 280 6.33 12.26 2.67
N LEU A 281 6.82 12.54 1.47
CA LEU A 281 8.24 12.69 1.23
C LEU A 281 8.68 14.14 1.43
N PRO A 282 9.91 14.38 1.95
CA PRO A 282 10.45 15.73 2.07
C PRO A 282 10.49 16.45 0.72
N THR A 283 10.18 17.75 0.73
CA THR A 283 10.18 18.58 -0.48
C THR A 283 11.60 18.87 -1.00
N ASP A 284 12.61 18.71 -0.16
CA ASP A 284 14.04 18.86 -0.47
C ASP A 284 14.70 17.53 -0.85
N LEU A 285 13.93 16.44 -1.00
CA LEU A 285 14.45 15.13 -1.34
C LEU A 285 15.09 15.13 -2.73
N THR A 286 16.37 14.79 -2.78
CA THR A 286 17.09 14.51 -4.02
C THR A 286 17.37 13.01 -4.12
N TYR A 287 16.53 12.26 -4.83
CA TYR A 287 16.78 10.85 -5.14
C TYR A 287 17.80 10.64 -6.29
N GLY A 288 18.61 11.68 -6.61
CA GLY A 288 19.68 11.64 -7.61
C GLY A 288 19.26 11.28 -9.03
N ALA A 289 20.14 10.59 -9.75
CA ALA A 289 19.89 10.07 -11.09
C ALA A 289 18.90 8.89 -11.12
N MET A 290 18.35 8.49 -9.97
CA MET A 290 17.39 7.39 -9.85
C MET A 290 15.96 7.89 -10.11
N ALA A 291 15.11 6.99 -10.59
CA ALA A 291 13.67 7.22 -10.57
C ALA A 291 13.13 6.88 -9.17
N PRO A 292 12.00 7.46 -8.73
CA PRO A 292 11.43 7.22 -7.41
C PRO A 292 10.79 5.82 -7.33
N VAL A 293 11.61 4.76 -7.44
CA VAL A 293 11.20 3.36 -7.52
C VAL A 293 11.29 2.66 -6.17
N ASN A 294 10.54 1.58 -6.01
CA ASN A 294 10.59 0.69 -4.85
C ASN A 294 10.46 -0.77 -5.32
N ARG A 295 11.26 -1.69 -4.76
CA ARG A 295 11.38 -3.08 -5.25
C ARG A 295 10.48 -4.10 -4.55
N GLY A 296 9.80 -3.71 -3.47
CA GLY A 296 8.81 -4.57 -2.83
C GLY A 296 8.93 -4.62 -1.32
N PHE A 297 8.12 -5.50 -0.73
CA PHE A 297 8.11 -5.76 0.70
C PHE A 297 9.02 -6.92 1.09
N GLY A 298 9.47 -6.91 2.35
CA GLY A 298 9.76 -8.12 3.11
C GLY A 298 8.55 -8.50 3.98
N LEU A 299 8.46 -9.76 4.42
CA LEU A 299 7.32 -10.26 5.21
C LEU A 299 7.77 -11.19 6.33
N LEU A 300 7.20 -11.00 7.52
CA LEU A 300 7.32 -11.93 8.65
C LEU A 300 6.09 -11.82 9.57
N GLY A 301 5.44 -12.94 9.85
CA GLY A 301 4.27 -13.01 10.71
C GLY A 301 3.09 -12.21 10.16
N ASP A 302 2.71 -11.19 10.92
CA ASP A 302 1.68 -10.19 10.60
C ASP A 302 2.27 -8.89 10.04
N ARG A 303 3.58 -8.82 9.80
CA ARG A 303 4.27 -7.59 9.39
C ARG A 303 4.75 -7.63 7.94
N LEU A 304 4.64 -6.48 7.28
CA LEU A 304 5.35 -6.15 6.06
C LEU A 304 6.46 -5.15 6.36
N PHE A 305 7.58 -5.20 5.64
CA PHE A 305 8.70 -4.28 5.79
C PHE A 305 8.98 -3.59 4.46
N MET A 306 9.12 -2.27 4.46
CA MET A 306 9.37 -1.47 3.25
C MET A 306 10.45 -0.43 3.52
N THR A 307 11.34 -0.23 2.55
CA THR A 307 12.28 0.89 2.55
C THR A 307 11.70 2.11 1.86
N THR A 308 12.26 3.30 2.11
CA THR A 308 11.75 4.54 1.54
C THR A 308 12.85 5.39 0.91
N LEU A 309 12.44 6.26 0.00
CA LEU A 309 13.31 7.17 -0.75
C LEU A 309 14.03 8.18 0.15
N ASP A 310 13.45 8.54 1.30
CA ASP A 310 14.09 9.36 2.33
C ASP A 310 14.92 8.55 3.33
N ALA A 311 15.30 7.31 2.97
CA ALA A 311 16.21 6.43 3.70
C ALA A 311 15.67 5.96 5.07
N HIS A 312 14.41 5.54 5.12
CA HIS A 312 13.82 4.87 6.28
C HIS A 312 13.51 3.39 6.00
N LEU A 313 13.30 2.63 7.07
CA LEU A 313 12.69 1.31 7.08
C LEU A 313 11.42 1.38 7.92
N LEU A 314 10.31 0.93 7.34
CA LEU A 314 9.00 0.90 8.00
C LEU A 314 8.54 -0.54 8.17
N ALA A 315 7.83 -0.81 9.27
CA ALA A 315 7.01 -2.01 9.41
C ALA A 315 5.53 -1.66 9.42
N PHE A 316 4.72 -2.47 8.75
CA PHE A 316 3.27 -2.33 8.66
C PHE A 316 2.61 -3.57 9.22
N ASP A 317 1.47 -3.41 9.90
CA ASP A 317 0.52 -4.50 10.04
C ASP A 317 -0.03 -4.84 8.65
N ARG A 318 0.18 -6.08 8.20
CA ARG A 318 -0.16 -6.52 6.83
C ARG A 318 -1.66 -6.51 6.56
N ARG A 319 -2.50 -6.58 7.60
CA ARG A 319 -3.96 -6.65 7.45
C ARG A 319 -4.58 -5.27 7.28
N THR A 320 -3.99 -4.27 7.91
CA THR A 320 -4.56 -2.92 8.03
C THR A 320 -3.74 -1.84 7.32
N GLY A 321 -2.48 -2.11 6.98
CA GLY A 321 -1.56 -1.12 6.43
C GLY A 321 -1.07 -0.09 7.46
N ARG A 322 -1.38 -0.27 8.76
CA ARG A 322 -0.93 0.64 9.82
C ARG A 322 0.56 0.47 10.08
N THR A 323 1.31 1.56 10.02
CA THR A 323 2.72 1.58 10.43
C THR A 323 2.85 1.25 11.91
N SER A 324 3.59 0.18 12.21
CA SER A 324 3.93 -0.24 13.57
C SER A 324 5.14 0.51 14.11
N TRP A 325 6.16 0.70 13.27
CA TRP A 325 7.34 1.50 13.57
C TRP A 325 7.96 2.04 12.28
N ASP A 326 8.73 3.11 12.42
CA ASP A 326 9.46 3.81 11.35
C ASP A 326 10.84 4.19 11.91
N VAL A 327 11.92 3.73 11.27
CA VAL A 327 13.29 4.01 11.69
C VAL A 327 14.14 4.55 10.55
N THR A 328 14.94 5.57 10.85
CA THR A 328 15.88 6.16 9.89
C THR A 328 17.09 5.22 9.68
N LEU A 329 17.39 4.90 8.43
CA LEU A 329 18.58 4.15 8.02
C LEU A 329 19.81 5.07 7.92
N ALA A 330 19.64 6.23 7.30
CA ALA A 330 20.69 7.21 7.05
C ALA A 330 20.10 8.60 6.73
N ASP A 331 20.95 9.63 6.68
CA ASP A 331 20.53 10.99 6.36
C ASP A 331 20.36 11.17 4.84
N TYR A 332 19.11 11.35 4.39
CA TYR A 332 18.83 11.54 2.96
C TYR A 332 19.43 12.84 2.40
N ARG A 333 19.72 13.84 3.24
CA ARG A 333 20.24 15.15 2.79
C ARG A 333 21.64 15.09 2.20
N VAL A 334 22.38 14.01 2.51
CA VAL A 334 23.71 13.75 1.93
C VAL A 334 23.67 12.76 0.77
N GLY A 335 22.47 12.41 0.29
CA GLY A 335 22.27 11.58 -0.90
C GLY A 335 21.92 10.11 -0.65
N TYR A 336 21.69 9.72 0.61
CA TYR A 336 21.16 8.38 0.90
C TYR A 336 19.69 8.25 0.50
N SER A 337 19.33 7.09 -0.01
CA SER A 337 17.95 6.64 -0.22
C SER A 337 17.89 5.13 -0.06
N ALA A 338 16.71 4.53 -0.01
CA ALA A 338 16.58 3.07 0.01
C ALA A 338 15.45 2.63 -0.91
N THR A 339 15.78 1.75 -1.86
CA THR A 339 14.84 1.27 -2.89
C THR A 339 14.71 -0.25 -2.91
N VAL A 340 15.46 -0.94 -2.04
CA VAL A 340 15.57 -2.39 -1.98
C VAL A 340 14.37 -3.03 -1.29
N ALA A 341 13.95 -4.21 -1.75
CA ALA A 341 12.99 -5.03 -1.01
C ALA A 341 13.71 -5.68 0.18
N PRO A 342 13.27 -5.48 1.43
CA PRO A 342 13.88 -6.11 2.58
C PRO A 342 13.85 -7.65 2.49
N LEU A 343 14.96 -8.30 2.88
CA LEU A 343 15.02 -9.74 2.98
C LEU A 343 14.94 -10.16 4.44
N VAL A 344 13.93 -10.95 4.81
CA VAL A 344 13.85 -11.49 6.16
C VAL A 344 14.67 -12.78 6.25
N VAL A 345 15.62 -12.83 7.17
CA VAL A 345 16.49 -13.99 7.42
C VAL A 345 16.63 -14.21 8.92
N ASP A 346 16.35 -15.42 9.39
CA ASP A 346 16.55 -15.85 10.77
C ASP A 346 15.94 -14.87 11.79
N GLY A 347 14.69 -14.47 11.52
CA GLY A 347 13.94 -13.51 12.34
C GLY A 347 14.51 -12.08 12.34
N LYS A 348 15.32 -11.72 11.34
CA LYS A 348 15.90 -10.37 11.18
C LYS A 348 15.52 -9.79 9.84
N VAL A 349 15.32 -8.49 9.78
CA VAL A 349 15.02 -7.77 8.53
C VAL A 349 16.33 -7.22 7.98
N ILE A 350 16.79 -7.75 6.85
CA ILE A 350 18.04 -7.36 6.21
C ILE A 350 17.76 -6.33 5.12
N VAL A 351 18.49 -5.22 5.16
CA VAL A 351 18.21 -4.04 4.34
C VAL A 351 19.49 -3.40 3.85
N GLY A 352 19.55 -3.14 2.55
CA GLY A 352 20.62 -2.36 1.92
C GLY A 352 20.28 -0.88 1.77
N ILE A 353 21.21 -0.13 1.18
CA ILE A 353 21.13 1.33 0.99
C ILE A 353 21.56 1.74 -0.42
N SER A 354 20.98 2.82 -0.93
CA SER A 354 21.32 3.48 -2.19
C SER A 354 22.13 4.77 -1.94
N GLY A 355 22.66 5.37 -3.00
CA GLY A 355 23.39 6.65 -2.95
C GLY A 355 24.79 6.61 -3.57
N GLY A 356 25.10 5.63 -4.42
CA GLY A 356 26.43 5.47 -5.02
C GLY A 356 26.86 6.63 -5.93
N GLU A 357 25.90 7.40 -6.44
CA GLU A 357 26.12 8.62 -7.22
C GLU A 357 26.54 9.83 -6.36
N TYR A 358 26.37 9.72 -5.04
CA TYR A 358 26.70 10.74 -4.05
C TYR A 358 27.90 10.29 -3.20
N PRO A 359 28.57 11.23 -2.49
CA PRO A 359 29.69 10.91 -1.60
C PRO A 359 29.22 10.20 -0.31
N THR A 360 28.61 9.03 -0.47
CA THR A 360 28.06 8.19 0.59
C THR A 360 28.94 6.97 0.81
N ARG A 361 28.71 6.25 1.91
CA ARG A 361 29.36 4.97 2.21
C ARG A 361 28.30 3.90 2.35
N GLY A 362 28.29 2.95 1.43
CA GLY A 362 27.34 1.86 1.38
C GLY A 362 27.42 0.96 2.61
N PHE A 363 26.28 0.37 2.96
CA PHE A 363 26.17 -0.54 4.09
C PHE A 363 25.03 -1.54 3.89
N LEU A 364 25.06 -2.60 4.69
CA LEU A 364 23.97 -3.53 4.88
C LEU A 364 23.63 -3.56 6.37
N ASP A 365 22.35 -3.51 6.70
CA ASP A 365 21.87 -3.53 8.08
C ASP A 365 20.98 -4.75 8.35
N ALA A 366 20.96 -5.17 9.60
CA ALA A 366 19.94 -6.06 10.14
C ALA A 366 19.16 -5.37 11.24
N TYR A 367 17.84 -5.56 11.22
CA TYR A 367 16.91 -4.99 12.19
C TYR A 367 16.08 -6.08 12.86
N ASP A 368 15.71 -5.83 14.12
CA ASP A 368 14.70 -6.60 14.83
C ASP A 368 13.31 -6.29 14.24
N PRO A 369 12.56 -7.31 13.77
CA PRO A 369 11.27 -7.10 13.09
C PRO A 369 10.18 -6.55 14.01
N ALA A 370 10.27 -6.78 15.31
CA ALA A 370 9.24 -6.36 16.26
C ALA A 370 9.39 -4.89 16.67
N SER A 371 10.62 -4.45 16.90
CA SER A 371 10.94 -3.14 17.48
C SER A 371 11.55 -2.15 16.48
N GLY A 372 12.10 -2.61 15.36
CA GLY A 372 12.90 -1.77 14.46
C GLY A 372 14.29 -1.43 15.01
N ALA A 373 14.74 -2.06 16.10
CA ALA A 373 16.08 -1.85 16.62
C ALA A 373 17.15 -2.43 15.67
N ARG A 374 18.16 -1.62 15.32
CA ARG A 374 19.28 -2.09 14.50
C ARG A 374 20.15 -3.06 15.30
N ILE A 375 20.28 -4.29 14.81
CA ILE A 375 21.07 -5.36 15.42
C ILE A 375 22.54 -5.21 15.03
N TRP A 376 22.81 -4.99 13.74
CA TRP A 376 24.16 -4.74 13.24
C TRP A 376 24.14 -3.92 11.95
N ARG A 377 25.31 -3.34 11.64
CA ARG A 377 25.65 -2.71 10.36
C ARG A 377 26.94 -3.30 9.84
N PHE A 378 26.99 -3.57 8.55
CA PHE A 378 28.19 -3.93 7.80
C PHE A 378 28.44 -2.87 6.72
N TYR A 379 29.61 -2.23 6.71
CA TYR A 379 29.95 -1.24 5.69
C TYR A 379 30.63 -1.92 4.50
N THR A 380 30.25 -1.56 3.29
CA THR A 380 30.82 -2.14 2.06
C THR A 380 32.15 -1.51 1.69
N VAL A 381 32.44 -0.29 2.14
CA VAL A 381 33.80 0.27 2.06
C VAL A 381 34.45 0.08 3.44
N PRO A 382 35.65 -0.50 3.57
CA PRO A 382 36.30 -0.72 4.87
C PRO A 382 36.75 0.61 5.51
N ALA A 383 36.75 0.66 6.84
CA ALA A 383 37.34 1.76 7.61
C ALA A 383 38.87 1.61 7.69
N PRO A 384 39.63 2.69 7.95
CA PRO A 384 41.07 2.60 8.15
C PRO A 384 41.44 1.53 9.20
N GLY A 385 42.29 0.58 8.81
CA GLY A 385 42.73 -0.53 9.67
C GLY A 385 41.88 -1.80 9.57
N GLU A 386 40.75 -1.78 8.86
CA GLU A 386 40.00 -2.99 8.50
C GLU A 386 40.63 -3.69 7.28
N PRO A 387 40.49 -5.02 7.15
CA PRO A 387 40.95 -5.74 5.97
C PRO A 387 40.40 -5.14 4.67
N GLY A 388 41.26 -4.88 3.69
CA GLY A 388 40.90 -4.24 2.43
C GLY A 388 41.03 -2.72 2.42
N SER A 389 41.22 -2.08 3.58
CA SER A 389 41.41 -0.63 3.68
C SER A 389 42.70 -0.15 3.02
N GLU A 390 43.71 -1.00 2.88
CA GLU A 390 44.94 -0.74 2.14
C GLU A 390 44.72 -0.48 0.64
N THR A 391 43.56 -0.88 0.12
CA THR A 391 43.17 -0.61 -1.28
C THR A 391 42.55 0.77 -1.48
N TRP A 392 42.38 1.53 -0.39
CA TRP A 392 41.90 2.92 -0.34
C TRP A 392 43.01 3.82 0.24
N PRO A 393 43.96 4.29 -0.58
CA PRO A 393 45.13 5.05 -0.13
C PRO A 393 44.78 6.45 0.43
N ALA A 394 43.57 6.94 0.14
CA ALA A 394 43.00 8.18 0.66
C ALA A 394 41.85 7.85 1.64
N PRO A 395 42.05 7.91 2.97
CA PRO A 395 41.02 7.61 3.96
C PRO A 395 39.74 8.44 3.81
N GLU A 396 39.86 9.70 3.37
CA GLU A 396 38.75 10.60 3.07
C GLU A 396 37.90 10.11 1.88
N ALA A 397 38.53 9.47 0.90
CA ALA A 397 37.83 8.85 -0.23
C ALA A 397 37.07 7.61 0.23
N ALA A 398 37.64 6.79 1.13
CA ALA A 398 36.97 5.61 1.69
C ALA A 398 35.69 5.98 2.48
N ALA A 399 35.72 7.09 3.22
CA ALA A 399 34.55 7.57 3.97
C ALA A 399 33.36 7.97 3.08
N ARG A 400 33.59 8.16 1.78
CA ARG A 400 32.64 8.60 0.77
C ARG A 400 32.66 7.69 -0.46
N GLY A 401 33.14 6.46 -0.30
CA GLY A 401 33.59 5.63 -1.40
C GLY A 401 32.49 4.92 -2.19
N GLY A 402 31.21 5.24 -1.99
CA GLY A 402 30.09 4.58 -2.66
C GLY A 402 29.84 3.18 -2.11
N GLY A 403 29.64 2.20 -3.00
CA GLY A 403 29.43 0.79 -2.64
C GLY A 403 28.02 0.47 -2.15
N GLY A 404 26.99 1.17 -2.65
CA GLY A 404 25.59 0.94 -2.27
C GLY A 404 25.11 -0.50 -2.49
N THR A 405 24.12 -0.95 -1.73
CA THR A 405 23.64 -2.34 -1.65
C THR A 405 22.16 -2.44 -2.05
N TRP A 406 21.77 -1.67 -3.06
CA TRP A 406 20.39 -1.34 -3.41
C TRP A 406 19.56 -2.46 -4.06
N MET A 407 20.17 -3.62 -4.35
CA MET A 407 19.49 -4.82 -4.85
C MET A 407 19.36 -5.88 -3.75
N THR A 408 18.21 -6.54 -3.67
CA THR A 408 17.97 -7.60 -2.67
C THR A 408 18.87 -8.79 -2.95
N GLY A 409 19.62 -9.23 -1.94
CA GLY A 409 20.49 -10.41 -2.02
C GLY A 409 19.74 -11.74 -1.87
N THR A 410 20.52 -12.82 -1.72
CA THR A 410 20.03 -14.20 -1.52
C THR A 410 20.61 -14.80 -0.25
N TYR A 411 20.04 -15.92 0.21
CA TYR A 411 20.45 -16.58 1.45
C TYR A 411 20.58 -18.09 1.25
N ASP A 412 21.65 -18.68 1.78
CA ASP A 412 21.80 -20.12 1.86
C ASP A 412 21.62 -20.55 3.33
N PRO A 413 20.54 -21.28 3.68
CA PRO A 413 20.28 -21.71 5.05
C PRO A 413 21.21 -22.83 5.54
N GLU A 414 21.79 -23.64 4.64
CA GLU A 414 22.71 -24.71 5.01
C GLU A 414 24.07 -24.14 5.40
N LEU A 415 24.55 -23.18 4.62
CA LEU A 415 25.78 -22.45 4.90
C LEU A 415 25.58 -21.35 5.94
N ASN A 416 24.33 -20.93 6.14
CA ASN A 416 23.95 -19.77 6.94
C ASN A 416 24.69 -18.52 6.46
N LEU A 417 24.68 -18.31 5.14
CA LEU A 417 25.39 -17.24 4.45
C LEU A 417 24.44 -16.39 3.64
N LEU A 418 24.60 -15.08 3.77
CA LEU A 418 23.94 -14.09 2.94
C LEU A 418 24.86 -13.69 1.79
N TYR A 419 24.32 -13.64 0.58
CA TYR A 419 25.03 -13.19 -0.62
C TYR A 419 24.42 -11.86 -1.06
N TRP A 420 25.23 -10.80 -1.13
CA TRP A 420 24.76 -9.47 -1.47
C TRP A 420 25.75 -8.77 -2.40
N GLY A 421 25.24 -8.17 -3.47
CA GLY A 421 26.05 -7.42 -4.43
C GLY A 421 26.28 -5.99 -3.95
N THR A 422 27.48 -5.47 -4.20
CA THR A 422 27.85 -4.09 -3.89
C THR A 422 27.94 -3.26 -5.17
N GLY A 423 27.52 -2.01 -5.10
CA GLY A 423 27.49 -1.08 -6.22
C GLY A 423 28.85 -0.45 -6.54
N ASN A 424 28.82 0.57 -7.39
CA ASN A 424 30.00 1.29 -7.85
C ASN A 424 30.73 2.03 -6.70
N PRO A 425 32.06 2.22 -6.82
CA PRO A 425 32.77 3.16 -5.97
C PRO A 425 32.40 4.61 -6.33
N ASN A 426 32.71 5.58 -5.45
CA ASN A 426 32.50 7.00 -5.70
C ASN A 426 33.82 7.80 -5.61
N PRO A 427 34.08 8.76 -6.53
CA PRO A 427 33.26 9.15 -7.69
C PRO A 427 33.14 8.03 -8.74
N ASP A 428 31.98 7.87 -9.38
CA ASP A 428 31.69 6.71 -10.24
C ASP A 428 32.67 6.58 -11.42
N TYR A 429 32.66 7.56 -12.33
CA TYR A 429 33.45 7.51 -13.58
C TYR A 429 34.82 8.21 -13.50
N TYR A 430 35.10 8.97 -12.44
CA TYR A 430 36.37 9.70 -12.28
C TYR A 430 37.27 9.01 -11.24
N GLY A 431 38.26 8.24 -11.71
CA GLY A 431 39.09 7.39 -10.86
C GLY A 431 40.31 8.07 -10.22
N ASP A 432 40.71 9.26 -10.70
CA ASP A 432 41.93 9.94 -10.21
C ASP A 432 41.85 10.32 -8.73
N ASP A 433 40.64 10.56 -8.22
CA ASP A 433 40.36 10.94 -6.82
C ASP A 433 40.22 9.71 -5.90
N ARG A 434 40.25 8.49 -6.46
CA ARG A 434 40.09 7.22 -5.74
C ARG A 434 41.05 6.14 -6.28
N LYS A 435 42.33 6.50 -6.40
CA LYS A 435 43.38 5.57 -6.88
C LYS A 435 43.45 4.31 -6.01
N GLY A 436 43.83 3.18 -6.61
CA GLY A 436 43.87 1.87 -5.94
C GLY A 436 42.79 0.91 -6.48
N ASP A 437 42.85 -0.36 -6.07
CA ASP A 437 41.87 -1.37 -6.49
C ASP A 437 40.45 -1.05 -5.99
N THR A 438 40.29 -0.15 -5.00
CA THR A 438 39.00 0.26 -4.41
C THR A 438 38.15 -0.93 -4.00
N ARG A 439 38.77 -1.94 -3.37
CA ARG A 439 38.06 -3.16 -2.99
C ARG A 439 37.05 -2.85 -1.91
N LEU A 440 35.86 -3.38 -2.10
CA LEU A 440 34.79 -3.32 -1.13
C LEU A 440 34.99 -4.44 -0.09
N GLY A 441 34.71 -4.14 1.17
CA GLY A 441 34.90 -5.03 2.30
C GLY A 441 34.16 -6.35 2.10
N PHE A 442 34.81 -7.44 2.48
CA PHE A 442 34.24 -8.79 2.46
C PHE A 442 34.21 -9.32 3.89
N GLU A 443 33.03 -9.72 4.37
CA GLU A 443 32.90 -10.40 5.65
C GLU A 443 31.93 -11.57 5.54
N SER A 444 32.44 -12.79 5.77
CA SER A 444 31.58 -13.97 5.90
C SER A 444 31.02 -14.03 7.31
N ARG A 445 29.83 -13.48 7.54
CA ARG A 445 29.11 -13.66 8.82
C ARG A 445 28.17 -14.85 8.71
N ARG A 446 28.45 -15.92 9.47
CA ARG A 446 27.46 -16.97 9.74
C ARG A 446 26.39 -16.37 10.64
N GLY A 447 25.12 -16.41 10.24
CA GLY A 447 24.00 -15.91 11.06
C GLY A 447 24.10 -16.40 12.51
N ALA A 448 24.12 -15.47 13.45
CA ALA A 448 24.43 -15.75 14.84
C ALA A 448 23.37 -16.69 15.46
N ARG A 449 23.73 -17.97 15.65
CA ARG A 449 23.10 -18.76 16.72
C ARG A 449 23.64 -18.23 18.04
N GLY A 450 22.73 -17.96 18.98
CA GLY A 450 23.10 -17.45 20.29
C GLY A 450 24.21 -18.27 20.95
N ARG A 451 25.13 -17.53 21.58
CA ARG A 451 26.32 -17.92 22.36
C ARG A 451 27.63 -18.06 21.59
N ASP A 452 28.47 -17.06 21.88
CA ASP A 452 29.93 -17.11 22.06
C ASP A 452 30.70 -17.95 21.03
N ASP A 453 31.25 -17.28 20.01
CA ASP A 453 32.54 -17.75 19.50
C ASP A 453 33.42 -16.61 19.00
N ARG A 454 34.65 -16.60 19.52
CA ARG A 454 35.68 -15.62 19.23
C ARG A 454 36.43 -16.05 17.98
N ARG A 455 36.63 -15.10 17.07
CA ARG A 455 37.76 -14.98 16.11
C ARG A 455 38.26 -16.29 15.47
N ARG A 456 38.04 -16.43 14.15
CA ARG A 456 39.00 -17.00 13.20
C ARG A 456 38.59 -16.62 11.77
N THR A 457 39.28 -15.64 11.20
CA THR A 457 39.31 -15.39 9.75
C THR A 457 40.59 -16.01 9.19
N ALA A 458 40.46 -16.89 8.19
CA ALA A 458 41.58 -17.43 7.43
C ALA A 458 41.81 -16.58 6.18
N PRO A 459 43.07 -16.31 5.77
CA PRO A 459 43.36 -15.56 4.57
C PRO A 459 43.16 -16.45 3.33
N LEU A 460 42.38 -15.98 2.37
CA LEU A 460 42.31 -16.55 1.02
C LEU A 460 43.19 -15.71 0.09
N ASP A 461 44.41 -16.18 -0.09
CA ASP A 461 45.28 -15.77 -1.19
C ASP A 461 44.80 -16.40 -2.50
N ARG A 462 44.83 -15.59 -3.55
CA ARG A 462 44.83 -15.94 -4.99
C ARG A 462 43.59 -16.64 -5.55
N LEU A 463 42.81 -15.90 -6.34
CA LEU A 463 42.29 -16.38 -7.62
C LEU A 463 42.32 -15.23 -8.63
N GLY A 464 42.98 -15.49 -9.76
CA GLY A 464 43.34 -14.51 -10.79
C GLY A 464 42.17 -14.12 -11.69
N ALA A 465 42.38 -12.99 -12.35
CA ALA A 465 41.53 -12.43 -13.38
C ALA A 465 41.29 -13.41 -14.55
N HIS A 466 40.05 -13.50 -14.97
CA HIS A 466 39.64 -13.71 -16.36
C HIS A 466 38.40 -12.87 -16.65
#